data_AF-A0A961HGQ7-F1
#
_entry.id   AF-A0A961HGQ7-F1
#
_cell.length_a   1.000
_cell.length_b   1.000
_cell.length_c   1.000
_cell.angle_alpha   90.00
_cell.angle_beta   90.00
_cell.angle_gamma   90.00
#
_symmetry.space_group_name_H-M   'P 1'
#
loop_
_entity.id
_entity.type
_entity.pdbx_description
1 polymer ?
#
loop_
_entity_poly.entity_id
_entity_poly.type
_entity_poly.pdbx_seq_one_letter_code
_entity_poly.pdbx_strand_id
1 'polypeptide(L)'
;MATTLPKPDPAGLSAIDEDYDLTPPARRNPYLVKYERYIYGAIGLTGFLVLWWAAVASGYVDKLYLSTPQDTFTALIDGLADGSLAQEIAPSVQRALIGFVIGLVAGIGLGIAVGYVRIVQQFLEPVLLFFRNLSLLALLPVFVVFFGIGEQSKIAIVVWACFWPIF
;
A
#
# COMPACT_ATOMS: atom_id res chain seq x y z
N MET A 1 40.24 -55.58 -10.69
CA MET A 1 38.92 -56.15 -10.35
C MET A 1 37.88 -55.24 -10.99
N ALA A 2 37.40 -55.59 -12.19
CA ALA A 2 36.54 -54.73 -13.01
C ALA A 2 35.07 -55.17 -12.86
N THR A 3 34.27 -54.40 -12.14
CA THR A 3 32.83 -54.60 -12.00
C THR A 3 32.14 -54.14 -13.28
N THR A 4 31.66 -55.07 -14.09
CA THR A 4 30.86 -54.75 -15.29
C THR A 4 29.46 -54.33 -14.85
N LEU A 5 29.06 -53.09 -15.15
CA LEU A 5 27.69 -52.62 -14.93
C LEU A 5 26.70 -53.43 -15.80
N PRO A 6 25.51 -53.78 -15.27
CA PRO A 6 24.48 -54.48 -16.03
C PRO A 6 23.98 -53.60 -17.18
N LYS A 7 23.87 -54.19 -18.38
CA LYS A 7 23.39 -53.53 -19.59
C LYS A 7 21.89 -53.18 -19.42
N PRO A 8 21.47 -51.94 -19.68
CA PRO A 8 20.08 -51.52 -19.49
C PRO A 8 19.13 -52.31 -20.41
N ASP A 9 17.99 -52.72 -19.85
CA ASP A 9 16.94 -53.49 -20.53
C ASP A 9 16.26 -52.61 -21.59
N PRO A 10 16.27 -53.00 -22.88
CA PRO A 10 15.64 -52.22 -23.95
C PRO A 10 14.12 -52.10 -23.80
N ALA A 11 13.46 -53.03 -23.09
CA ALA A 11 12.01 -52.96 -22.85
C ALA A 11 11.65 -51.87 -21.84
N GLY A 12 12.56 -51.54 -20.92
CA GLY A 12 12.38 -50.48 -19.93
C GLY A 12 12.45 -49.09 -20.54
N LEU A 13 13.19 -48.91 -21.66
CA LEU A 13 13.36 -47.64 -22.36
C LEU A 13 12.13 -47.25 -23.21
N SER A 14 11.48 -48.21 -23.86
CA SER A 14 10.27 -47.94 -24.66
C SER A 14 9.06 -47.53 -23.81
N ALA A 15 8.98 -48.03 -22.57
CA ALA A 15 7.92 -47.65 -21.63
C ALA A 15 8.05 -46.20 -21.14
N ILE A 16 9.26 -45.62 -21.18
CA ILE A 16 9.51 -44.23 -20.81
C ILE A 16 9.10 -43.30 -21.96
N ASP A 17 9.29 -43.73 -23.20
CA ASP A 17 8.94 -42.96 -24.41
C ASP A 17 7.41 -42.92 -24.64
N GLU A 18 6.66 -43.92 -24.18
CA GLU A 18 5.18 -43.93 -24.28
C GLU A 18 4.50 -43.02 -23.25
N ASP A 19 5.07 -42.85 -22.06
CA ASP A 19 4.54 -41.96 -21.01
C ASP A 19 5.01 -40.51 -21.17
N TYR A 20 6.06 -40.29 -21.97
CA TYR A 20 6.53 -38.95 -22.29
C TYR A 20 5.75 -38.40 -23.48
N ASP A 21 4.64 -37.71 -23.20
CA ASP A 21 3.91 -36.94 -24.21
C ASP A 21 4.84 -35.87 -24.81
N LEU A 22 5.44 -36.19 -25.97
CA LEU A 22 6.34 -35.34 -26.73
C LEU A 22 5.59 -34.20 -27.46
N THR A 23 4.30 -34.00 -27.23
CA THR A 23 3.61 -32.84 -27.79
C THR A 23 4.19 -31.56 -27.17
N PRO A 24 4.82 -30.68 -27.96
CA PRO A 24 5.31 -29.42 -27.43
C PRO A 24 4.13 -28.64 -26.87
N PRO A 25 4.19 -28.07 -25.66
CA PRO A 25 3.11 -27.21 -25.16
C PRO A 25 2.87 -26.14 -26.21
N ALA A 26 1.61 -26.03 -26.67
CA ALA A 26 1.23 -25.12 -27.75
C ALA A 26 1.87 -23.74 -27.49
N ARG A 27 2.73 -23.30 -28.41
CA ARG A 27 3.45 -22.01 -28.30
C ARG A 27 2.42 -20.88 -28.23
N ARG A 28 2.01 -20.52 -27.02
CA ARG A 28 1.05 -19.45 -26.77
C ARG A 28 1.70 -18.16 -27.25
N ASN A 29 1.12 -17.55 -28.29
CA ASN A 29 1.72 -16.43 -29.01
C ASN A 29 1.93 -15.24 -28.04
N PRO A 30 3.18 -14.81 -27.78
CA PRO A 30 3.49 -13.81 -26.75
C PRO A 30 2.86 -12.44 -27.02
N TYR A 31 2.48 -12.15 -28.27
CA TYR A 31 1.78 -10.91 -28.63
C TYR A 31 0.32 -10.88 -28.16
N LEU A 32 -0.37 -12.03 -28.09
CA LEU A 32 -1.76 -12.11 -27.63
C LEU A 32 -1.87 -11.96 -26.11
N VAL A 33 -0.90 -12.51 -25.36
CA VAL A 33 -0.86 -12.42 -23.88
C VAL A 33 -0.73 -10.97 -23.40
N LYS A 34 -0.05 -10.11 -24.18
CA LYS A 34 0.12 -8.69 -23.83
C LYS A 34 -1.20 -7.92 -23.96
N TYR A 35 -1.97 -8.15 -25.03
CA TYR A 35 -3.26 -7.48 -25.23
C TYR A 35 -4.40 -8.05 -24.37
N GLU A 36 -4.40 -9.36 -24.11
CA GLU A 36 -5.37 -10.02 -23.20
C GLU A 36 -5.41 -9.31 -21.84
N ARG A 37 -4.25 -9.00 -21.25
CA ARG A 37 -4.17 -8.33 -19.94
C ARG A 37 -4.81 -6.93 -19.95
N TYR A 38 -4.62 -6.15 -21.01
CA TYR A 38 -5.22 -4.82 -21.11
C TYR A 38 -6.73 -4.90 -21.36
N ILE A 39 -7.19 -5.88 -22.14
CA ILE A 39 -8.62 -6.08 -22.41
C ILE A 39 -9.36 -6.51 -21.14
N TYR A 40 -8.86 -7.51 -20.42
CA TYR A 40 -9.47 -7.92 -19.14
C TYR A 40 -9.41 -6.80 -18.10
N GLY A 41 -8.34 -6.01 -18.06
CA GLY A 41 -8.23 -4.83 -17.21
C GLY A 41 -9.26 -3.75 -17.56
N ALA A 42 -9.44 -3.45 -18.85
CA ALA A 42 -10.42 -2.47 -19.31
C ALA A 42 -11.87 -2.92 -19.07
N ILE A 43 -12.18 -4.20 -19.25
CA ILE A 43 -13.48 -4.79 -18.93
C ILE A 43 -13.74 -4.68 -17.42
N GLY A 44 -12.78 -5.04 -16.59
CA GLY A 44 -12.91 -4.93 -15.13
C GLY A 44 -13.13 -3.49 -14.66
N LEU A 45 -12.34 -2.55 -15.18
CA LEU A 45 -12.46 -1.13 -14.85
C LEU A 45 -13.81 -0.56 -15.32
N THR A 46 -14.21 -0.86 -16.55
CA THR A 46 -15.48 -0.37 -17.11
C THR A 46 -16.66 -0.98 -16.35
N GLY A 47 -16.63 -2.28 -16.06
CA GLY A 47 -17.65 -2.95 -15.26
C GLY A 47 -17.78 -2.33 -13.86
N PHE A 48 -16.65 -2.02 -13.21
CA PHE A 48 -16.64 -1.31 -11.94
C PHE A 48 -17.27 0.08 -12.04
N LEU A 49 -16.89 0.89 -13.04
CA LEU A 49 -17.44 2.23 -13.24
C LEU A 49 -18.95 2.20 -13.50
N VAL A 50 -19.43 1.24 -14.29
CA VAL A 50 -20.86 1.05 -14.55
C VAL A 50 -21.60 0.61 -13.30
N LEU A 51 -21.04 -0.31 -12.51
CA LEU A 51 -21.60 -0.73 -11.23
C LEU A 51 -21.68 0.43 -10.23
N TRP A 52 -20.63 1.24 -10.13
CA TRP A 52 -20.60 2.43 -9.28
C TRP A 52 -21.65 3.45 -9.74
N TRP A 53 -21.69 3.76 -11.03
CA TRP A 53 -22.69 4.67 -11.58
C TRP A 53 -24.12 4.16 -11.32
N ALA A 54 -24.39 2.88 -11.57
CA ALA A 54 -25.69 2.27 -11.33
C ALA A 54 -26.07 2.24 -9.83
N ALA A 55 -25.11 2.01 -8.93
CA ALA A 55 -25.34 2.01 -7.49
C ALA A 55 -25.79 3.39 -6.96
N VAL A 56 -25.20 4.47 -7.49
CA VAL A 56 -25.61 5.84 -7.13
C VAL A 56 -26.88 6.26 -7.87
N ALA A 57 -26.99 5.95 -9.17
CA ALA A 57 -28.11 6.36 -10.00
C ALA A 57 -29.43 5.65 -9.63
N SER A 58 -29.36 4.43 -9.08
CA SER A 58 -30.53 3.68 -8.60
C SER A 58 -31.11 4.22 -7.28
N GLY A 59 -30.45 5.21 -6.65
CA GLY A 59 -30.89 5.78 -5.36
C GLY A 59 -30.70 4.86 -4.16
N TYR A 60 -30.02 3.71 -4.34
CA TYR A 60 -29.69 2.78 -3.26
C TYR A 60 -28.64 3.36 -2.30
N VAL A 61 -27.82 4.30 -2.80
CA VAL A 61 -26.86 5.08 -2.02
C VAL A 61 -27.18 6.55 -2.22
N ASP A 62 -27.42 7.26 -1.11
CA ASP A 62 -27.70 8.70 -1.16
C ASP A 62 -26.49 9.45 -1.77
N LYS A 63 -26.77 10.41 -2.64
CA LYS A 63 -25.75 11.28 -3.26
C LYS A 63 -24.92 12.03 -2.22
N LEU A 64 -25.45 12.16 -0.99
CA LEU A 64 -24.74 12.73 0.15
C LEU A 64 -23.52 11.90 0.58
N TYR A 65 -23.56 10.57 0.43
CA TYR A 65 -22.45 9.69 0.81
C TYR A 65 -21.55 9.32 -0.37
N LEU A 66 -22.10 9.27 -1.59
CA LEU A 66 -21.34 8.86 -2.77
C LEU A 66 -21.75 9.69 -3.99
N SER A 67 -20.87 10.58 -4.43
CA SER A 67 -21.06 11.35 -5.66
C SER A 67 -21.02 10.45 -6.90
N THR A 68 -21.72 10.82 -7.97
CA THR A 68 -21.62 10.08 -9.23
C THR A 68 -20.24 10.28 -9.84
N PRO A 69 -19.72 9.32 -10.65
CA PRO A 69 -18.45 9.48 -11.35
C PRO A 69 -18.35 10.77 -12.17
N GLN A 70 -19.47 11.21 -12.75
CA GLN A 70 -19.54 12.46 -13.51
C GLN A 70 -19.39 13.68 -12.60
N ASP A 71 -20.11 13.72 -11.48
CA ASP A 71 -20.03 14.82 -10.51
C ASP A 71 -18.62 14.93 -9.90
N THR A 72 -17.95 13.79 -9.66
CA THR A 72 -16.54 13.77 -9.21
C THR A 72 -15.60 14.36 -10.26
N PHE A 73 -15.83 14.05 -11.54
CA PHE A 73 -14.98 14.56 -12.62
C PHE A 73 -15.20 16.06 -12.87
N THR A 74 -16.44 16.55 -12.79
CA THR A 74 -16.73 17.98 -12.87
C THR A 74 -16.13 18.73 -11.68
N ALA A 75 -16.32 18.22 -10.45
CA ALA A 75 -15.72 18.82 -9.26
C ALA A 75 -14.18 18.85 -9.32
N LEU A 76 -13.55 17.85 -9.94
CA LEU A 76 -12.12 17.85 -10.18
C LEU A 76 -11.70 18.97 -11.13
N ILE A 77 -12.39 19.15 -12.25
CA ILE A 77 -12.08 20.20 -13.23
C ILE A 77 -12.33 21.59 -12.63
N ASP A 78 -13.50 21.78 -12.02
CA ASP A 78 -13.89 23.05 -11.40
C ASP A 78 -12.90 23.44 -10.31
N GLY A 79 -12.55 22.49 -9.44
CA GLY A 79 -11.58 22.69 -8.37
C GLY A 79 -10.16 22.98 -8.83
N LEU A 80 -9.77 22.45 -10.01
CA LEU A 80 -8.49 22.75 -10.65
C LEU A 80 -8.50 24.13 -11.29
N ALA A 81 -9.64 24.52 -11.88
CA ALA A 81 -9.80 25.79 -12.58
C ALA A 81 -9.92 26.98 -11.63
N ASP A 82 -10.63 26.82 -10.51
CA ASP A 82 -10.81 27.87 -9.49
C ASP A 82 -9.74 27.86 -8.39
N GLY A 83 -8.92 26.81 -8.33
CA GLY A 83 -7.84 26.66 -7.36
C GLY A 83 -8.29 26.23 -5.96
N SER A 84 -9.57 25.95 -5.74
CA SER A 84 -10.10 25.48 -4.46
C SER A 84 -9.48 24.14 -4.03
N LEU A 85 -9.19 23.24 -4.99
CA LEU A 85 -8.47 22.00 -4.71
C LEU A 85 -7.09 22.25 -4.10
N ALA A 86 -6.37 23.24 -4.62
CA ALA A 86 -5.06 23.60 -4.09
C ALA A 86 -5.17 24.20 -2.67
N GLN A 87 -6.24 24.96 -2.39
CA GLN A 87 -6.47 25.53 -1.04
C GLN A 87 -6.75 24.46 0.02
N GLU A 88 -7.34 23.33 -0.36
CA GLU A 88 -7.57 22.21 0.56
C GLU A 88 -6.35 21.27 0.66
N ILE A 89 -5.65 21.05 -0.45
CA ILE A 89 -4.47 20.17 -0.51
C ILE A 89 -3.26 20.82 0.15
N ALA A 90 -3.00 22.11 -0.10
CA ALA A 90 -1.78 22.77 0.35
C ALA A 90 -1.61 22.72 1.89
N PRO A 91 -2.63 23.04 2.71
CA PRO A 91 -2.53 22.89 4.15
C PRO A 91 -2.31 21.44 4.59
N SER A 92 -2.91 20.45 3.90
CA SER A 92 -2.69 19.03 4.19
C SER A 92 -1.23 18.64 3.97
N VAL A 93 -0.67 19.02 2.83
CA VAL A 93 0.74 18.78 2.49
C VAL A 93 1.68 19.54 3.44
N GLN A 94 1.37 20.79 3.78
CA GLN A 94 2.17 21.58 4.72
C GLN A 94 2.24 20.91 6.10
N ARG A 95 1.10 20.44 6.63
CA ARG A 95 1.07 19.71 7.91
C ARG A 95 1.90 18.42 7.84
N ALA A 96 1.78 17.69 6.72
CA ALA A 96 2.56 16.48 6.48
C ALA A 96 4.08 16.78 6.50
N LEU A 97 4.51 17.82 5.80
CA LEU A 97 5.91 18.23 5.73
C LEU A 97 6.45 18.73 7.08
N ILE A 98 5.71 19.58 7.77
CA ILE A 98 6.12 20.10 9.10
C ILE A 98 6.24 18.93 10.09
N GLY A 99 5.21 18.07 10.14
CA GLY A 99 5.22 16.92 11.03
C GLY A 99 6.35 15.94 10.70
N PHE A 100 6.59 15.70 9.40
CA PHE A 100 7.69 14.86 8.94
C PHE A 100 9.06 15.42 9.36
N VAL A 101 9.33 16.70 9.16
CA VAL A 101 10.62 17.31 9.52
C VAL A 101 10.86 17.23 11.02
N ILE A 102 9.84 17.53 11.84
CA ILE A 102 9.95 17.43 13.30
C ILE A 102 10.18 15.97 13.72
N GLY A 103 9.39 15.03 13.17
CA GLY A 103 9.53 13.60 13.45
C GLY A 103 10.88 13.05 13.01
N LEU A 104 11.42 13.51 11.87
CA LEU A 104 12.74 13.15 11.35
C LEU A 104 13.84 13.59 12.30
N VAL A 105 13.86 14.85 12.70
CA VAL A 105 14.88 15.39 13.60
C VAL A 105 14.80 14.72 14.97
N ALA A 106 13.60 14.55 15.52
CA ALA A 106 13.40 13.89 16.80
C ALA A 106 13.76 12.41 16.76
N GLY A 107 13.34 11.69 15.72
CA GLY A 107 13.59 10.25 15.53
C GLY A 107 15.07 9.95 15.39
N ILE A 108 15.75 10.67 14.50
CA ILE A 108 17.21 10.54 14.32
C ILE A 108 17.94 10.93 15.62
N GLY A 109 17.57 12.06 16.22
CA GLY A 109 18.23 12.55 17.43
C GLY A 109 18.12 11.56 18.59
N LEU A 110 16.91 11.06 18.86
CA LEU A 110 16.68 10.07 19.91
C LEU A 110 17.27 8.71 19.54
N GLY A 111 17.18 8.27 18.28
CA GLY A 111 17.73 6.99 17.83
C GLY A 111 19.25 6.93 18.02
N ILE A 112 19.95 8.01 17.67
CA ILE A 112 21.40 8.13 17.91
C ILE A 112 21.69 8.15 19.41
N ALA A 113 20.95 8.93 20.20
CA ALA A 113 21.17 9.04 21.64
C ALA A 113 20.99 7.70 22.37
N VAL A 114 19.94 6.95 22.02
CA VAL A 114 19.64 5.63 22.59
C VAL A 114 20.65 4.59 22.08
N GLY A 115 21.02 4.63 20.80
CA GLY A 115 21.99 3.71 20.21
C GLY A 115 23.43 3.89 20.70
N TYR A 116 23.78 5.08 21.20
CA TYR A 116 25.14 5.37 21.68
C TYR A 116 25.46 4.70 23.03
N VAL A 117 24.46 4.52 23.91
CA VAL A 117 24.67 4.00 25.28
C VAL A 117 23.86 2.74 25.52
N ARG A 118 24.55 1.58 25.61
CA ARG A 118 23.91 0.26 25.82
C ARG A 118 23.02 0.18 27.06
N ILE A 119 23.40 0.84 28.17
CA ILE A 119 22.57 0.89 29.39
C ILE A 119 21.24 1.61 29.14
N VAL A 120 21.28 2.73 28.39
CA VAL A 120 20.09 3.54 28.08
C VAL A 120 19.19 2.76 27.15
N GLN A 121 19.76 2.10 26.14
CA GLN A 121 19.03 1.20 25.24
C GLN A 121 18.27 0.12 26.02
N GLN A 122 18.93 -0.62 26.91
CA GLN A 122 18.28 -1.69 27.67
C GLN A 122 17.17 -1.19 28.60
N PHE A 123 17.32 0.01 29.16
CA PHE A 123 16.29 0.61 30.01
C PHE A 123 15.09 1.14 29.22
N LEU A 124 15.35 1.75 28.05
CA LEU A 124 14.31 2.35 27.20
C LEU A 124 13.64 1.33 26.29
N GLU A 125 14.29 0.21 25.95
CA GLU A 125 13.76 -0.83 25.08
C GLU A 125 12.32 -1.26 25.41
N PRO A 126 11.96 -1.64 26.64
CA PRO A 126 10.57 -2.00 26.96
C PRO A 126 9.59 -0.85 26.75
N VAL A 127 9.99 0.39 27.06
CA VAL A 127 9.17 1.59 26.87
C VAL A 127 8.97 1.89 25.39
N LEU A 128 10.05 1.82 24.60
CA LEU A 128 10.01 2.04 23.15
C LEU A 128 9.16 0.99 22.45
N LEU A 129 9.26 -0.28 22.84
CA LEU A 129 8.42 -1.36 22.32
C LEU A 129 6.94 -1.14 22.66
N PHE A 130 6.63 -0.65 23.86
CA PHE A 130 5.27 -0.31 24.27
C PHE A 130 4.68 0.79 23.36
N PHE A 131 5.37 1.91 23.22
CA PHE A 131 4.87 3.01 22.40
C PHE A 131 4.83 2.67 20.90
N ARG A 132 5.76 1.85 20.39
CA ARG A 132 5.74 1.37 19.00
C ARG A 132 4.51 0.50 18.68
N ASN A 133 3.96 -0.20 19.68
CA ASN A 133 2.74 -0.97 19.53
C ASN A 133 1.45 -0.13 19.63
N LEU A 134 1.54 1.13 20.08
CA LEU A 134 0.38 2.01 20.10
C LEU A 134 0.03 2.45 18.67
N SER A 135 -1.14 2.02 18.21
CA SER A 135 -1.71 2.48 16.94
C SER A 135 -2.02 3.97 17.01
N LEU A 136 -1.76 4.67 15.89
CA LEU A 136 -2.07 6.09 15.70
C LEU A 136 -3.55 6.41 16.04
N LEU A 137 -4.46 5.49 15.71
CA LEU A 137 -5.89 5.65 15.94
C LEU A 137 -6.23 5.75 17.43
N ALA A 138 -5.49 5.06 18.30
CA ALA A 138 -5.70 5.10 19.74
C ALA A 138 -5.23 6.42 20.37
N LEU A 139 -4.27 7.09 19.73
CA LEU A 139 -3.68 8.33 20.23
C LEU A 139 -4.41 9.58 19.75
N LEU A 140 -5.25 9.47 18.72
CA LEU A 140 -6.07 10.57 18.23
C LEU A 140 -6.81 11.33 19.36
N PRO A 141 -7.59 10.67 20.25
CA PRO A 141 -8.28 11.38 21.33
C PRO A 141 -7.31 12.02 22.33
N VAL A 142 -6.18 11.37 22.63
CA VAL A 142 -5.17 11.93 23.54
C VAL A 142 -4.59 13.21 22.95
N PHE A 143 -4.16 13.19 21.69
CA PHE A 143 -3.61 14.38 21.04
C PHE A 143 -4.65 15.51 20.93
N VAL A 144 -5.92 15.19 20.68
CA VAL A 144 -6.99 16.20 20.65
C VAL A 144 -7.24 16.82 22.02
N VAL A 145 -7.18 16.05 23.11
CA VAL A 145 -7.35 16.59 24.48
C VAL A 145 -6.16 17.47 24.87
N PHE A 146 -4.94 17.07 24.52
CA PHE A 146 -3.72 17.80 24.90
C PHE A 146 -3.48 19.05 24.06
N PHE A 147 -3.62 18.97 22.74
CA PHE A 147 -3.35 20.06 21.80
C PHE A 147 -4.61 20.82 21.35
N GLY A 148 -5.79 20.35 21.76
CA GLY A 148 -7.08 20.90 21.33
C GLY A 148 -7.53 20.41 19.95
N ILE A 149 -8.75 20.79 19.59
CA ILE A 149 -9.29 20.61 18.25
C ILE A 149 -8.70 21.69 17.35
N GLY A 150 -7.95 21.29 16.32
CA GLY A 150 -7.32 22.25 15.41
C GLY A 150 -6.17 21.64 14.63
N GLU A 151 -5.24 22.48 14.18
CA GLU A 151 -4.11 22.01 13.37
C GLU A 151 -2.94 21.46 14.15
N GLN A 152 -2.77 21.88 15.40
CA GLN A 152 -1.69 21.38 16.24
C GLN A 152 -1.85 19.89 16.52
N SER A 153 -3.08 19.42 16.81
CA SER A 153 -3.34 17.99 17.02
C SER A 153 -3.10 17.17 15.75
N LYS A 154 -3.49 17.67 14.56
CA LYS A 154 -3.19 16.98 13.28
C LYS A 154 -1.69 16.87 13.04
N ILE A 155 -0.94 17.94 13.26
CA ILE A 155 0.52 17.93 13.09
C ILE A 155 1.17 16.98 14.10
N ALA A 156 0.76 17.00 15.38
CA ALA A 156 1.29 16.11 16.41
C ALA A 156 1.09 14.62 16.05
N ILE A 157 -0.08 14.28 15.49
CA ILE A 157 -0.36 12.93 14.97
C ILE A 157 0.61 12.56 13.84
N VAL A 158 0.83 13.46 12.87
CA VAL A 158 1.81 13.23 11.78
C VAL A 158 3.21 13.03 12.34
N VAL A 159 3.64 13.86 13.30
CA VAL A 159 4.95 13.71 13.97
C VAL A 159 5.08 12.32 14.57
N TRP A 160 4.07 11.86 15.31
CA TRP A 160 4.06 10.54 15.91
C TRP A 160 4.12 9.42 14.87
N ALA A 161 3.36 9.53 13.78
CA ALA A 161 3.33 8.58 12.68
C ALA A 161 4.70 8.44 12.00
N CYS A 162 5.40 9.56 11.79
CA CYS A 162 6.71 9.58 11.15
C CYS A 162 7.86 9.23 12.10
N PHE A 163 7.74 9.53 13.39
CA PHE A 163 8.79 9.28 14.38
C PHE A 163 9.17 7.79 14.48
N TRP A 164 8.19 6.90 14.61
CA TRP A 164 8.44 5.47 14.87
C TRP A 164 9.12 4.70 13.72
N PRO A 165 8.81 4.92 12.44
CA PRO A 165 9.55 4.31 11.34
C PRO A 165 10.97 4.85 11.16
N ILE A 166 11.25 6.07 11.67
CA ILE A 166 12.55 6.75 11.52
C ILE A 166 13.51 6.39 12.65
N PHE A 167 13.00 6.28 13.88
CA PHE A 167 13.75 5.85 15.08
C PHE A 167 14.15 4.38 15.01
#